data_AF-A0A351X4I7-F1
#
_entry.id   AF-A0A351X4I7-F1
#
_cell.length_a   1.000
_cell.length_b   1.000
_cell.length_c   1.000
_cell.angle_alpha   90.00
_cell.angle_beta   90.00
_cell.angle_gamma   90.00
#
_symmetry.space_group_name_H-M   'P 1'
#
loop_
_entity.id
_entity.type
_entity.pdbx_description
1 polymer ?
#
loop_
_entity_poly.entity_id
_entity_poly.type
_entity_poly.pdbx_seq_one_letter_code
_entity_poly.pdbx_strand_id
1 'polypeptide(L)'
;MQPAEILVELRRVLSPADAPYVLAALSEDALVWNSLQQPEFLHSVLSDESVIPTSWSPASLALRPLGNRVSFADLTAEHIPGIEVSLRKQALEVLENTLHNSQPPANLAQAGLLALALRERRRKTQSWRGFLNELLSVQNKSTSSLVELWQTPLACLYGMISDKWDFLESLLPQDSMHPAIDWISHIILSNPLDLQTQVQMIHDLMSQLVVEYQVEWLRYLTGKGRFALASGIADQLLVTGRDFFAALEEPFQPDHAEWVTASRKVLDNQLAATLYQIAGRPLQAGIYLDKTRRLLQHWLVGSTLQMATVIDREGKMNDAVYQECADLMAQMPVSTQL
;
A
#
# COMPACT_ATOMS: atom_id res chain seq x y z
N MET A 1 -25.28 8.05 15.70
CA MET A 1 -25.99 6.80 15.35
C MET A 1 -25.12 5.60 15.71
N GLN A 2 -25.71 4.45 16.03
CA GLN A 2 -24.95 3.21 16.23
C GLN A 2 -24.51 2.64 14.87
N PRO A 3 -23.32 2.01 14.73
CA PRO A 3 -22.88 1.38 13.49
C PRO A 3 -23.91 0.41 12.88
N ALA A 4 -24.72 -0.23 13.72
CA ALA A 4 -25.79 -1.12 13.32
C ALA A 4 -26.89 -0.43 12.48
N GLU A 5 -27.17 0.85 12.73
CA GLU A 5 -28.21 1.59 12.00
C GLU A 5 -27.76 1.92 10.57
N ILE A 6 -26.48 2.27 10.38
CA ILE A 6 -25.89 2.49 9.05
C ILE A 6 -25.98 1.21 8.21
N LEU A 7 -25.74 0.04 8.82
CA LEU A 7 -25.86 -1.26 8.15
C LEU A 7 -27.28 -1.55 7.66
N VAL A 8 -28.27 -1.24 8.49
CA VAL A 8 -29.68 -1.46 8.15
C VAL A 8 -30.07 -0.57 6.98
N GLU A 9 -29.69 0.71 6.99
CA GLU A 9 -29.99 1.63 5.90
C GLU A 9 -29.27 1.26 4.60
N LEU A 10 -27.98 0.89 4.67
CA LEU A 10 -27.24 0.45 3.48
C LEU A 10 -27.87 -0.78 2.83
N ARG A 11 -28.30 -1.78 3.62
CA ARG A 11 -28.98 -2.98 3.12
C ARG A 11 -30.37 -2.70 2.54
N ARG A 12 -31.02 -1.61 2.96
CA ARG A 12 -32.32 -1.21 2.43
C ARG A 12 -32.20 -0.65 1.01
N VAL A 13 -31.07 -0.01 0.71
CA VAL A 13 -30.90 0.78 -0.52
C VAL A 13 -29.98 0.09 -1.53
N LEU A 14 -28.97 -0.65 -1.08
CA LEU A 14 -28.04 -1.38 -1.93
C LEU A 14 -28.48 -2.83 -2.13
N SER A 15 -28.02 -3.43 -3.22
CA SER A 15 -28.20 -4.86 -3.45
C SER A 15 -27.43 -5.67 -2.38
N PRO A 16 -27.86 -6.91 -2.07
CA PRO A 16 -27.15 -7.77 -1.13
C PRO A 16 -25.73 -8.15 -1.60
N ALA A 17 -25.44 -8.03 -2.89
CA ALA A 17 -24.11 -8.22 -3.44
C ALA A 17 -23.20 -7.00 -3.19
N ASP A 18 -23.77 -5.80 -3.23
CA ASP A 18 -22.99 -4.55 -3.16
C ASP A 18 -22.74 -4.06 -1.75
N ALA A 19 -23.73 -4.25 -0.87
CA ALA A 19 -23.69 -3.76 0.50
C ALA A 19 -22.41 -4.16 1.28
N PRO A 20 -21.88 -5.40 1.19
CA PRO A 20 -20.70 -5.80 1.96
C PRO A 20 -19.44 -5.03 1.59
N TYR A 21 -19.15 -4.85 0.30
CA TYR A 21 -17.91 -4.18 -0.13
C TYR A 21 -18.04 -2.65 -0.02
N VAL A 22 -19.23 -2.09 -0.25
CA VAL A 22 -19.46 -0.65 -0.01
C VAL A 22 -19.27 -0.32 1.47
N LEU A 23 -19.85 -1.13 2.36
CA LEU A 23 -19.65 -0.96 3.80
C LEU A 23 -18.18 -1.04 4.19
N ALA A 24 -17.46 -2.05 3.68
CA ALA A 24 -16.04 -2.20 3.94
C ALA A 24 -15.29 -0.91 3.54
N ALA A 25 -15.54 -0.41 2.34
CA ALA A 25 -14.94 0.81 1.83
C ALA A 25 -15.22 2.04 2.70
N LEU A 26 -16.48 2.23 3.11
CA LEU A 26 -16.86 3.34 3.99
C LEU A 26 -16.16 3.31 5.34
N SER A 27 -15.88 2.11 5.86
CA SER A 27 -15.22 1.93 7.16
C SER A 27 -13.71 2.17 7.12
N GLU A 28 -13.08 2.18 5.94
CA GLU A 28 -11.64 2.44 5.79
C GLU A 28 -11.28 3.89 6.09
N ASP A 29 -12.14 4.84 5.73
CA ASP A 29 -11.90 6.26 5.91
C ASP A 29 -12.63 6.79 7.13
N ALA A 30 -11.86 7.10 8.17
CA ALA A 30 -12.41 7.58 9.44
C ALA A 30 -13.23 8.87 9.29
N LEU A 31 -12.86 9.78 8.39
CA LEU A 31 -13.56 11.05 8.19
C LEU A 31 -14.91 10.82 7.50
N VAL A 32 -14.92 9.93 6.49
CA VAL A 32 -16.15 9.47 5.82
C VAL A 32 -17.05 8.77 6.82
N TRP A 33 -16.52 7.79 7.56
CA TRP A 33 -17.27 7.02 8.53
C TRP A 33 -17.88 7.88 9.64
N ASN A 34 -17.11 8.83 10.18
CA ASN A 34 -17.60 9.76 11.19
C ASN A 34 -18.67 10.71 10.65
N SER A 35 -18.56 11.13 9.39
CA SER A 35 -19.60 11.96 8.74
C SER A 35 -20.92 11.20 8.61
N LEU A 36 -20.87 9.92 8.25
CA LEU A 36 -22.07 9.08 8.12
C LEU A 36 -22.77 8.78 9.45
N GLN A 37 -22.08 8.90 10.59
CA GLN A 37 -22.70 8.74 11.91
C GLN A 37 -23.58 9.94 12.30
N GLN A 38 -23.48 11.06 11.57
CA GLN A 38 -24.34 12.23 11.74
C GLN A 38 -25.69 11.98 11.04
N PRO A 39 -26.82 11.96 11.78
CA PRO A 39 -28.12 11.62 11.21
C PRO A 39 -28.49 12.52 10.03
N GLU A 40 -28.31 13.83 10.16
CA GLU A 40 -28.67 14.80 9.11
C GLU A 40 -27.93 14.52 7.80
N PHE A 41 -26.63 14.22 7.89
CA PHE A 41 -25.80 13.90 6.74
C PHE A 41 -26.25 12.60 6.08
N LEU A 42 -26.44 11.52 6.85
CA LEU A 42 -26.91 10.24 6.32
C LEU A 42 -28.27 10.37 5.62
N HIS A 43 -29.23 11.08 6.22
CA HIS A 43 -30.55 11.30 5.62
C HIS A 43 -30.42 12.05 4.28
N SER A 44 -29.54 13.04 4.18
CA SER A 44 -29.30 13.76 2.92
C SER A 44 -28.71 12.88 1.82
N VAL A 45 -27.90 11.87 2.18
CA VAL A 45 -27.33 10.91 1.23
C VAL A 45 -28.40 9.93 0.77
N LEU A 46 -29.25 9.46 1.68
CA LEU A 46 -30.32 8.49 1.41
C LEU A 46 -31.52 9.08 0.66
N SER A 47 -31.72 10.39 0.70
CA SER A 47 -32.83 11.06 0.00
C SER A 47 -32.66 11.14 -1.52
N ASP A 48 -31.52 10.72 -2.05
CA ASP A 48 -31.25 10.79 -3.48
C ASP A 48 -31.83 9.58 -4.24
N GLU A 49 -32.46 9.82 -5.39
CA GLU A 49 -33.24 8.79 -6.11
C GLU A 49 -32.38 7.72 -6.80
N SER A 50 -31.06 7.94 -6.92
CA SER A 50 -30.14 7.06 -7.65
C SER A 50 -28.96 6.60 -6.79
N VAL A 51 -29.26 5.81 -5.76
CA VAL A 51 -28.22 5.24 -4.90
C VAL A 51 -27.61 4.01 -5.57
N ILE A 52 -26.47 4.23 -6.22
CA ILE A 52 -25.61 3.20 -6.81
C ILE A 52 -24.34 3.05 -5.96
N PRO A 53 -23.58 1.94 -6.05
CA PRO A 53 -22.38 1.76 -5.22
C PRO A 53 -21.39 2.94 -5.29
N THR A 54 -21.21 3.54 -6.47
CA THR A 54 -20.31 4.68 -6.68
C THR A 54 -20.75 5.97 -5.98
N SER A 55 -22.04 6.13 -5.65
CA SER A 55 -22.55 7.29 -4.90
C SER A 55 -22.06 7.30 -3.45
N TRP A 56 -21.53 6.18 -2.96
CA TRP A 56 -20.93 6.01 -1.64
C TRP A 56 -19.41 6.21 -1.63
N SER A 57 -18.82 6.66 -2.74
CA SER A 57 -17.40 7.00 -2.77
C SER A 57 -17.10 8.21 -1.88
N PRO A 58 -15.87 8.32 -1.33
CA PRO A 58 -15.43 9.50 -0.58
C PRO A 58 -15.66 10.80 -1.36
N ALA A 59 -15.42 10.77 -2.68
CA ALA A 59 -15.67 11.88 -3.58
C ALA A 59 -17.14 12.33 -3.58
N SER A 60 -18.06 11.40 -3.83
CA SER A 60 -19.49 11.68 -3.88
C SER A 60 -20.02 12.21 -2.54
N LEU A 61 -19.55 11.64 -1.43
CA LEU A 61 -19.93 12.07 -0.09
C LEU A 61 -19.35 13.45 0.25
N ALA A 62 -18.11 13.74 -0.15
CA ALA A 62 -17.46 15.03 0.12
C ALA A 62 -18.03 16.21 -0.68
N LEU A 63 -18.68 15.94 -1.82
CA LEU A 63 -19.35 16.97 -2.60
C LEU A 63 -20.70 17.40 -2.00
N ARG A 64 -21.36 16.53 -1.20
CA ARG A 64 -22.68 16.83 -0.63
C ARG A 64 -22.70 18.11 0.22
N PRO A 65 -21.78 18.32 1.17
CA PRO A 65 -21.76 19.56 1.96
C PRO A 65 -21.41 20.80 1.14
N LEU A 66 -20.79 20.64 -0.03
CA LEU A 66 -20.45 21.74 -0.94
C LEU A 66 -21.64 22.16 -1.83
N GLY A 67 -22.72 21.37 -1.80
CA GLY A 67 -23.96 21.59 -2.55
C GLY A 67 -23.86 21.23 -4.03
N ASN A 68 -24.98 21.37 -4.77
CA ASN A 68 -25.11 21.06 -6.21
C ASN A 68 -24.32 22.03 -7.13
N ARG A 69 -23.24 22.64 -6.65
CA ARG A 69 -22.39 23.54 -7.43
C ARG A 69 -21.47 22.81 -8.40
N VAL A 70 -21.41 21.49 -8.29
CA VAL A 70 -20.52 20.64 -9.07
C VAL A 70 -21.25 19.38 -9.51
N SER A 71 -21.35 19.19 -10.83
CA SER A 71 -21.84 17.93 -11.41
C SER A 71 -20.72 16.89 -11.39
N PHE A 72 -21.01 15.70 -10.87
CA PHE A 72 -20.04 14.59 -10.85
C PHE A 72 -19.64 14.15 -12.27
N ALA A 73 -20.57 14.24 -13.23
CA ALA A 73 -20.30 13.97 -14.63
C ALA A 73 -19.30 14.97 -15.22
N ASP A 74 -19.39 16.25 -14.82
CA ASP A 74 -18.44 17.27 -15.26
C ASP A 74 -17.06 17.06 -14.64
N LEU A 75 -17.01 16.56 -13.40
CA LEU A 75 -15.72 16.27 -12.75
C LEU A 75 -14.95 15.16 -13.45
N THR A 76 -15.67 14.12 -13.86
CA THR A 76 -15.14 12.87 -14.42
C THR A 76 -15.08 12.85 -15.95
N ALA A 77 -15.37 13.97 -16.62
CA ALA A 77 -15.23 14.11 -18.06
C ALA A 77 -13.75 14.02 -18.51
N GLU A 78 -13.51 13.51 -19.73
CA GLU A 78 -12.16 13.44 -20.32
C GLU A 78 -11.57 14.84 -20.49
N HIS A 79 -12.37 15.78 -20.99
CA HIS A 79 -12.05 17.19 -20.86
C HIS A 79 -12.33 17.60 -19.42
N ILE A 80 -11.32 18.09 -18.70
CA ILE A 80 -11.45 18.51 -17.30
C ILE A 80 -11.98 19.96 -17.27
N PRO A 81 -13.30 20.24 -17.17
CA PRO A 81 -13.81 21.59 -17.08
C PRO A 81 -13.33 22.24 -15.78
N GLY A 82 -13.18 23.56 -15.83
CA GLY A 82 -12.95 24.37 -14.64
C GLY A 82 -14.21 24.41 -13.78
N ILE A 83 -14.05 24.32 -12.47
CA ILE A 83 -15.14 24.52 -11.52
C ILE A 83 -15.51 26.02 -11.37
N GLU A 84 -16.65 26.29 -10.75
CA GLU A 84 -17.13 27.65 -10.46
C GLU A 84 -16.06 28.49 -9.75
N VAL A 85 -15.95 29.78 -10.12
CA VAL A 85 -14.91 30.68 -9.62
C VAL A 85 -14.92 30.82 -8.10
N SER A 86 -16.10 30.87 -7.47
CA SER A 86 -16.24 31.00 -6.01
C SER A 86 -15.68 29.77 -5.30
N LEU A 87 -16.09 28.58 -5.73
CA LEU A 87 -15.64 27.30 -5.20
C LEU A 87 -14.14 27.09 -5.42
N ARG A 88 -13.62 27.48 -6.59
CA ARG A 88 -12.19 27.41 -6.89
C ARG A 88 -11.36 28.26 -5.94
N LYS A 89 -11.81 29.48 -5.62
CA LYS A 89 -11.11 30.34 -4.65
C LYS A 89 -11.09 29.70 -3.27
N GLN A 90 -12.22 29.18 -2.82
CA GLN A 90 -12.34 28.49 -1.54
C GLN A 90 -11.43 27.25 -1.47
N ALA A 91 -11.40 26.44 -2.52
CA ALA A 91 -10.55 25.25 -2.60
C ALA A 91 -9.05 25.60 -2.51
N LEU A 92 -8.61 26.64 -3.23
CA LEU A 92 -7.23 27.12 -3.18
C LEU A 92 -6.86 27.70 -1.82
N GLU A 93 -7.76 28.46 -1.19
CA GLU A 93 -7.54 29.01 0.15
C GLU A 93 -7.38 27.90 1.20
N VAL A 94 -8.20 26.84 1.13
CA VAL A 94 -8.05 25.67 2.00
C VAL A 94 -6.71 24.98 1.75
N LEU A 95 -6.31 24.78 0.49
CA LEU A 95 -5.03 24.17 0.14
C LEU A 95 -3.84 24.97 0.70
N GLU A 96 -3.82 26.29 0.48
CA GLU A 96 -2.76 27.17 0.99
C GLU A 96 -2.67 27.13 2.52
N ASN A 97 -3.83 27.19 3.21
CA ASN A 97 -3.90 27.07 4.66
C ASN A 97 -3.42 25.69 5.15
N THR A 98 -3.75 24.61 4.44
CA THR A 98 -3.29 23.25 4.77
C THR A 98 -1.79 23.10 4.56
N LEU A 99 -1.22 23.65 3.49
CA LEU A 99 0.22 23.63 3.26
C LEU A 99 0.98 24.44 4.32
N HIS A 100 0.40 25.56 4.78
CA HIS A 100 1.02 26.41 5.81
C HIS A 100 0.90 25.81 7.22
N ASN A 101 -0.29 25.36 7.62
CA ASN A 101 -0.56 24.89 8.98
C ASN A 101 -0.28 23.39 9.15
N SER A 102 -0.22 22.63 8.06
CA SER A 102 -0.01 21.18 8.03
C SER A 102 -0.93 20.42 8.99
N GLN A 103 -2.21 20.81 8.99
CA GLN A 103 -3.27 20.17 9.77
C GLN A 103 -4.14 19.31 8.84
N PRO A 104 -4.49 18.08 9.25
CA PRO A 104 -5.40 17.24 8.49
C PRO A 104 -6.78 17.90 8.37
N PRO A 105 -7.57 17.57 7.33
CA PRO A 105 -8.90 18.12 7.16
C PRO A 105 -9.78 17.76 8.36
N ALA A 106 -10.43 18.77 8.94
CA ALA A 106 -11.27 18.59 10.13
C ALA A 106 -12.64 17.95 9.82
N ASN A 107 -13.08 18.04 8.56
CA ASN A 107 -14.34 17.48 8.10
C ASN A 107 -14.29 17.12 6.61
N LEU A 108 -15.28 16.34 6.17
CA LEU A 108 -15.33 15.82 4.81
C LEU A 108 -15.45 16.92 3.74
N ALA A 109 -16.09 18.06 4.06
CA ALA A 109 -16.17 19.20 3.15
C ALA A 109 -14.78 19.80 2.87
N GLN A 110 -13.93 19.95 3.91
CA GLN A 110 -12.55 20.41 3.75
C GLN A 110 -11.72 19.43 2.92
N ALA A 111 -11.87 18.12 3.14
CA ALA A 111 -11.20 17.11 2.32
C ALA A 111 -11.65 17.17 0.84
N GLY A 112 -12.94 17.39 0.58
CA GLY A 112 -13.47 17.61 -0.77
C GLY A 112 -12.92 18.87 -1.43
N LEU A 113 -12.79 19.98 -0.69
CA LEU A 113 -12.18 21.22 -1.19
C LEU A 113 -10.70 21.03 -1.53
N LEU A 114 -9.95 20.30 -0.70
CA LEU A 114 -8.55 19.95 -1.01
C LEU A 114 -8.47 19.10 -2.28
N ALA A 115 -9.32 18.08 -2.42
CA ALA A 115 -9.39 17.27 -3.63
C ALA A 115 -9.68 18.12 -4.88
N LEU A 116 -10.63 19.05 -4.80
CA LEU A 116 -10.94 19.98 -5.90
C LEU A 116 -9.76 20.89 -6.25
N ALA A 117 -9.01 21.36 -5.26
CA ALA A 117 -7.80 22.17 -5.49
C ALA A 117 -6.73 21.36 -6.24
N LEU A 118 -6.51 20.10 -5.85
CA LEU A 118 -5.57 19.19 -6.52
C LEU A 118 -6.03 18.82 -7.95
N ARG A 119 -7.34 18.65 -8.17
CA ARG A 119 -7.91 18.47 -9.51
C ARG A 119 -7.69 19.71 -10.38
N GLU A 120 -7.87 20.92 -9.84
CA GLU A 120 -7.59 22.16 -10.56
C GLU A 120 -6.10 22.30 -10.89
N ARG A 121 -5.20 21.82 -10.03
CA ARG A 121 -3.77 21.70 -10.33
C ARG A 121 -3.57 20.80 -11.54
N ARG A 122 -4.14 19.58 -11.56
CA ARG A 122 -4.08 18.67 -12.72
C ARG A 122 -4.64 19.29 -14.01
N ARG A 123 -5.74 20.05 -13.92
CA ARG A 123 -6.33 20.77 -15.06
C ARG A 123 -5.37 21.81 -15.64
N LYS A 124 -4.63 22.52 -14.80
CA LYS A 124 -3.68 23.56 -15.25
C LYS A 124 -2.38 22.99 -15.77
N THR A 125 -1.82 21.97 -15.10
CA THR A 125 -0.52 21.37 -15.47
C THR A 125 -0.64 20.37 -16.61
N GLN A 126 -1.85 19.85 -16.87
CA GLN A 126 -2.12 18.81 -17.86
C GLN A 126 -1.30 17.51 -17.62
N SER A 127 -0.80 17.30 -16.40
CA SER A 127 0.03 16.14 -16.06
C SER A 127 0.09 15.92 -14.54
N TRP A 128 0.24 14.67 -14.10
CA TRP A 128 0.54 14.30 -12.71
C TRP A 128 2.05 14.26 -12.38
N ARG A 129 2.93 14.61 -13.33
CA ARG A 129 4.37 14.60 -13.08
C ARG A 129 4.73 15.51 -11.90
N GLY A 130 5.59 15.00 -11.01
CA GLY A 130 6.04 15.72 -9.81
C GLY A 130 5.02 15.80 -8.69
N PHE A 131 3.84 15.20 -8.83
CA PHE A 131 2.75 15.30 -7.85
C PHE A 131 3.14 14.73 -6.48
N LEU A 132 3.76 13.55 -6.44
CA LEU A 132 4.28 12.98 -5.18
C LEU A 132 5.23 13.96 -4.47
N ASN A 133 6.17 14.56 -5.19
CA ASN A 133 7.13 15.51 -4.61
C ASN A 133 6.46 16.79 -4.09
N GLU A 134 5.40 17.26 -4.74
CA GLU A 134 4.59 18.39 -4.24
C GLU A 134 3.94 18.04 -2.90
N LEU A 135 3.35 16.85 -2.77
CA LEU A 135 2.73 16.40 -1.50
C LEU A 135 3.76 16.21 -0.37
N LEU A 136 4.96 15.74 -0.73
CA LEU A 136 6.07 15.53 0.20
C LEU A 136 6.80 16.83 0.59
N SER A 137 6.60 17.92 -0.17
CA SER A 137 7.27 19.22 0.08
C SER A 137 6.84 19.91 1.38
N VAL A 138 5.81 19.39 2.05
CA VAL A 138 5.33 19.87 3.34
C VAL A 138 6.41 19.60 4.41
N GLN A 139 7.17 20.64 4.76
CA GLN A 139 8.36 20.55 5.59
C GLN A 139 8.08 20.02 7.01
N ASN A 140 9.06 19.30 7.59
CA ASN A 140 9.13 18.90 9.00
C ASN A 140 7.97 18.00 9.49
N LYS A 141 7.46 17.12 8.63
CA LYS A 141 6.38 16.20 8.97
C LYS A 141 6.86 14.75 8.97
N SER A 142 6.43 13.99 9.99
CA SER A 142 6.62 12.54 9.99
C SER A 142 5.76 11.92 8.89
N THR A 143 6.18 10.76 8.39
CA THR A 143 5.43 9.96 7.43
C THR A 143 3.96 9.76 7.86
N SER A 144 3.72 9.45 9.14
CA SER A 144 2.37 9.29 9.69
C SER A 144 1.50 10.55 9.54
N SER A 145 2.05 11.73 9.85
CA SER A 145 1.32 12.99 9.72
C SER A 145 1.01 13.36 8.26
N LEU A 146 1.89 12.99 7.32
CA LEU A 146 1.62 13.14 5.89
C LEU A 146 0.51 12.20 5.41
N VAL A 147 0.46 10.98 5.96
CA VAL A 147 -0.63 10.03 5.68
C VAL A 147 -1.97 10.61 6.12
N GLU A 148 -2.08 11.04 7.38
CA GLU A 148 -3.31 11.63 7.92
C GLU A 148 -3.76 12.89 7.16
N LEU A 149 -2.81 13.71 6.70
CA LEU A 149 -3.08 14.94 5.96
C LEU A 149 -3.74 14.66 4.60
N TRP A 150 -3.23 13.68 3.87
CA TRP A 150 -3.55 13.49 2.45
C TRP A 150 -4.45 12.29 2.15
N GLN A 151 -4.59 11.31 3.05
CA GLN A 151 -5.34 10.07 2.76
C GLN A 151 -6.77 10.33 2.26
N THR A 152 -7.57 11.13 2.98
CA THR A 152 -8.97 11.40 2.61
C THR A 152 -9.09 12.35 1.41
N PRO A 153 -8.32 13.45 1.30
CA PRO A 153 -8.29 14.26 0.10
C PRO A 153 -7.94 13.48 -1.17
N LEU A 154 -6.96 12.56 -1.10
CA LEU A 154 -6.56 11.74 -2.24
C LEU A 154 -7.63 10.70 -2.61
N ALA A 155 -8.29 10.09 -1.61
CA ALA A 155 -9.41 9.20 -1.83
C ALA A 155 -10.61 9.91 -2.49
N CYS A 156 -10.85 11.17 -2.11
CA CYS A 156 -11.84 12.04 -2.75
C CYS A 156 -11.40 12.41 -4.18
N LEU A 157 -10.14 12.79 -4.38
CA LEU A 157 -9.62 13.16 -5.69
C LEU A 157 -9.76 12.02 -6.72
N TYR A 158 -9.47 10.78 -6.31
CA TYR A 158 -9.59 9.59 -7.15
C TYR A 158 -10.99 9.43 -7.78
N GLY A 159 -12.05 9.76 -7.04
CA GLY A 159 -13.41 9.73 -7.56
C GLY A 159 -13.78 10.94 -8.44
N MET A 160 -13.02 12.03 -8.40
CA MET A 160 -13.29 13.29 -9.11
C MET A 160 -12.51 13.46 -10.43
N ILE A 161 -11.75 12.44 -10.86
CA ILE A 161 -10.91 12.49 -12.05
C ILE A 161 -11.22 11.34 -13.01
N SER A 162 -10.93 11.55 -14.30
CA SER A 162 -11.07 10.56 -15.36
C SER A 162 -9.82 9.68 -15.50
N ASP A 163 -8.63 10.27 -15.33
CA ASP A 163 -7.32 9.63 -15.50
C ASP A 163 -6.80 8.99 -14.21
N LYS A 164 -7.62 8.09 -13.65
CA LYS A 164 -7.38 7.42 -12.37
C LYS A 164 -6.07 6.63 -12.33
N TRP A 165 -5.73 5.96 -13.42
CA TRP A 165 -4.53 5.13 -13.51
C TRP A 165 -3.26 5.98 -13.46
N ASP A 166 -3.16 6.98 -14.33
CA ASP A 166 -2.03 7.94 -14.36
C ASP A 166 -1.84 8.63 -13.00
N PHE A 167 -2.94 8.91 -12.29
CA PHE A 167 -2.89 9.45 -10.94
C PHE A 167 -2.27 8.47 -9.94
N LEU A 168 -2.71 7.21 -9.91
CA LEU A 168 -2.15 6.20 -9.01
C LEU A 168 -0.68 5.92 -9.32
N GLU A 169 -0.31 5.82 -10.59
CA GLU A 169 1.09 5.67 -11.00
C GLU A 169 1.95 6.86 -10.57
N SER A 170 1.41 8.08 -10.60
CA SER A 170 2.14 9.27 -10.17
C SER A 170 2.47 9.30 -8.67
N LEU A 171 1.79 8.47 -7.87
CA LEU A 171 2.03 8.30 -6.45
C LEU A 171 3.04 7.20 -6.16
N LEU A 172 3.41 6.38 -7.15
CA LEU A 172 4.35 5.29 -6.93
C LEU A 172 5.70 5.82 -6.44
N PRO A 173 6.30 5.12 -5.46
CA PRO A 173 7.52 5.58 -4.80
C PRO A 173 8.73 5.48 -5.72
N GLN A 174 9.61 6.48 -5.65
CA GLN A 174 10.92 6.44 -6.31
C GLN A 174 12.03 5.96 -5.36
N ASP A 175 12.01 6.44 -4.10
CA ASP A 175 13.08 6.16 -3.13
C ASP A 175 12.58 5.44 -1.85
N SER A 176 11.33 5.68 -1.43
CA SER A 176 10.77 5.09 -0.20
C SER A 176 9.31 4.69 -0.37
N MET A 177 8.94 3.49 0.06
CA MET A 177 7.57 2.97 -0.08
C MET A 177 6.51 3.78 0.67
N HIS A 178 6.88 4.34 1.81
CA HIS A 178 5.98 5.20 2.58
C HIS A 178 6.25 6.68 2.29
N PRO A 179 5.22 7.54 2.23
CA PRO A 179 3.80 7.28 2.52
C PRO A 179 2.98 6.74 1.32
N ALA A 180 3.61 6.46 0.17
CA ALA A 180 2.91 6.09 -1.07
C ALA A 180 2.02 4.85 -0.92
N ILE A 181 2.53 3.77 -0.31
CA ILE A 181 1.75 2.55 -0.03
C ILE A 181 0.48 2.89 0.77
N ASP A 182 0.60 3.71 1.81
CA ASP A 182 -0.53 4.07 2.66
C ASP A 182 -1.60 4.79 1.85
N TRP A 183 -1.20 5.78 1.05
CA TRP A 183 -2.12 6.54 0.23
C TRP A 183 -2.80 5.69 -0.83
N ILE A 184 -2.04 4.92 -1.62
CA ILE A 184 -2.62 4.09 -2.69
C ILE A 184 -3.55 3.03 -2.10
N SER A 185 -3.11 2.35 -1.04
CA SER A 185 -3.94 1.35 -0.36
C SER A 185 -5.21 1.99 0.19
N HIS A 186 -5.11 3.16 0.84
CA HIS A 186 -6.27 3.89 1.35
C HIS A 186 -7.22 4.31 0.24
N ILE A 187 -6.71 4.85 -0.87
CA ILE A 187 -7.53 5.27 -2.02
C ILE A 187 -8.34 4.08 -2.56
N ILE A 188 -7.68 2.95 -2.82
CA ILE A 188 -8.33 1.77 -3.41
C ILE A 188 -9.33 1.14 -2.43
N LEU A 189 -8.95 1.03 -1.15
CA LEU A 189 -9.78 0.38 -0.15
C LEU A 189 -10.98 1.24 0.28
N SER A 190 -10.82 2.56 0.35
CA SER A 190 -11.90 3.48 0.76
C SER A 190 -12.91 3.80 -0.35
N ASN A 191 -12.61 3.42 -1.60
CA ASN A 191 -13.53 3.54 -2.71
C ASN A 191 -14.32 2.22 -2.91
N PRO A 192 -15.61 2.29 -3.30
CA PRO A 192 -16.50 1.14 -3.40
C PRO A 192 -16.17 0.27 -4.61
N LEU A 193 -15.09 -0.50 -4.49
CA LEU A 193 -14.57 -1.45 -5.48
C LEU A 193 -14.74 -2.87 -4.93
N ASP A 194 -15.11 -3.82 -5.79
CA ASP A 194 -15.14 -5.22 -5.41
C ASP A 194 -13.71 -5.78 -5.24
N LEU A 195 -13.60 -6.91 -4.53
CA LEU A 195 -12.30 -7.51 -4.21
C LEU A 195 -11.47 -7.85 -5.45
N GLN A 196 -12.09 -8.33 -6.53
CA GLN A 196 -11.34 -8.71 -7.74
C GLN A 196 -10.77 -7.47 -8.43
N THR A 197 -11.55 -6.39 -8.50
CA THR A 197 -11.09 -5.09 -9.00
C THR A 197 -9.95 -4.54 -8.14
N GLN A 198 -10.05 -4.62 -6.80
CA GLN A 198 -8.99 -4.21 -5.89
C GLN A 198 -7.69 -5.03 -6.09
N VAL A 199 -7.81 -6.36 -6.20
CA VAL A 199 -6.66 -7.25 -6.47
C VAL A 199 -5.98 -6.84 -7.77
N GLN A 200 -6.75 -6.72 -8.86
CA GLN A 200 -6.21 -6.41 -10.18
C GLN A 200 -5.49 -5.06 -10.20
N MET A 201 -6.11 -4.01 -9.66
CA MET A 201 -5.53 -2.68 -9.63
C MET A 201 -4.21 -2.63 -8.85
N ILE A 202 -4.16 -3.24 -7.66
CA ILE A 202 -2.94 -3.25 -6.84
C ILE A 202 -1.87 -4.12 -7.49
N HIS A 203 -2.23 -5.29 -8.04
CA HIS A 203 -1.30 -6.14 -8.77
C HIS A 203 -0.65 -5.38 -9.93
N ASP A 204 -1.44 -4.69 -10.76
CA ASP A 204 -0.93 -4.01 -11.93
C ASP A 204 0.04 -2.88 -11.56
N LEU A 205 -0.22 -2.15 -10.46
CA LEU A 205 0.71 -1.16 -9.91
C LEU A 205 2.00 -1.82 -9.39
N MET A 206 1.86 -2.94 -8.67
CA MET A 206 2.97 -3.67 -8.09
C MET A 206 3.85 -4.36 -9.13
N SER A 207 3.29 -4.75 -10.28
CA SER A 207 4.02 -5.43 -11.35
C SER A 207 5.16 -4.60 -11.93
N GLN A 208 5.10 -3.27 -11.76
CA GLN A 208 6.12 -2.32 -12.19
C GLN A 208 7.25 -2.15 -11.16
N LEU A 209 7.08 -2.68 -9.95
CA LEU A 209 8.01 -2.54 -8.84
C LEU A 209 8.93 -3.76 -8.72
N VAL A 210 10.08 -3.56 -8.06
CA VAL A 210 10.97 -4.66 -7.67
C VAL A 210 10.33 -5.53 -6.59
N VAL A 211 10.75 -6.80 -6.50
CA VAL A 211 10.13 -7.81 -5.64
C VAL A 211 10.16 -7.40 -4.15
N GLU A 212 11.19 -6.70 -3.72
CA GLU A 212 11.30 -6.16 -2.36
C GLU A 212 10.10 -5.28 -2.01
N TYR A 213 9.77 -4.34 -2.88
CA TYR A 213 8.64 -3.43 -2.74
C TYR A 213 7.30 -4.14 -2.85
N GLN A 214 7.21 -5.14 -3.73
CA GLN A 214 6.04 -5.99 -3.82
C GLN A 214 5.76 -6.71 -2.49
N VAL A 215 6.78 -7.35 -1.92
CA VAL A 215 6.66 -8.06 -0.63
C VAL A 215 6.37 -7.10 0.52
N GLU A 216 7.01 -5.94 0.56
CA GLU A 216 6.74 -4.92 1.58
C GLU A 216 5.27 -4.48 1.58
N TRP A 217 4.70 -4.24 0.39
CA TRP A 217 3.30 -3.88 0.25
C TRP A 217 2.34 -5.01 0.66
N LEU A 218 2.64 -6.27 0.30
CA LEU A 218 1.83 -7.40 0.77
C LEU A 218 1.89 -7.57 2.28
N ARG A 219 3.06 -7.36 2.89
CA ARG A 219 3.21 -7.37 4.36
C ARG A 219 2.41 -6.25 5.00
N TYR A 220 2.41 -5.06 4.39
CA TYR A 220 1.58 -3.94 4.83
C TYR A 220 0.08 -4.30 4.82
N LEU A 221 -0.43 -4.83 3.71
CA LEU A 221 -1.84 -5.24 3.58
C LEU A 221 -2.20 -6.35 4.58
N THR A 222 -1.32 -7.33 4.77
CA THR A 222 -1.47 -8.40 5.76
C THR A 222 -1.52 -7.83 7.18
N GLY A 223 -0.64 -6.87 7.50
CA GLY A 223 -0.62 -6.17 8.79
C GLY A 223 -1.89 -5.36 9.08
N LYS A 224 -2.58 -4.89 8.03
CA LYS A 224 -3.90 -4.25 8.11
C LYS A 224 -5.07 -5.24 8.17
N GLY A 225 -4.79 -6.55 8.21
CA GLY A 225 -5.82 -7.59 8.25
C GLY A 225 -6.48 -7.91 6.89
N ARG A 226 -5.92 -7.41 5.78
CA ARG A 226 -6.46 -7.61 4.41
C ARG A 226 -5.97 -8.90 3.79
N PHE A 227 -6.15 -10.03 4.48
CA PHE A 227 -5.57 -11.32 4.10
C PHE A 227 -6.04 -11.81 2.72
N ALA A 228 -7.34 -11.72 2.44
CA ALA A 228 -7.90 -12.19 1.16
C ALA A 228 -7.36 -11.38 -0.04
N LEU A 229 -7.22 -10.06 0.13
CA LEU A 229 -6.64 -9.17 -0.87
C LEU A 229 -5.16 -9.48 -1.10
N ALA A 230 -4.37 -9.54 -0.02
CA ALA A 230 -2.95 -9.83 -0.08
C ALA A 230 -2.68 -11.21 -0.70
N SER A 231 -3.47 -12.22 -0.34
CA SER A 231 -3.37 -13.56 -0.90
C SER A 231 -3.69 -13.59 -2.40
N GLY A 232 -4.76 -12.92 -2.83
CA GLY A 232 -5.11 -12.82 -4.25
C GLY A 232 -4.04 -12.14 -5.10
N ILE A 233 -3.43 -11.06 -4.58
CA ILE A 233 -2.32 -10.37 -5.26
C ILE A 233 -1.07 -11.25 -5.29
N ALA A 234 -0.73 -11.91 -4.18
CA ALA A 234 0.43 -12.78 -4.10
C ALA A 234 0.33 -13.94 -5.10
N ASP A 235 -0.85 -14.55 -5.26
CA ASP A 235 -1.07 -15.59 -6.27
C ASP A 235 -0.82 -15.09 -7.70
N GLN A 236 -1.25 -13.87 -8.03
CA GLN A 236 -0.99 -13.28 -9.36
C GLN A 236 0.51 -12.99 -9.56
N LEU A 237 1.20 -12.45 -8.54
CA LEU A 237 2.65 -12.19 -8.59
C LEU A 237 3.47 -13.47 -8.74
N LEU A 238 3.05 -14.59 -8.13
CA LEU A 238 3.70 -15.89 -8.35
C LEU A 238 3.60 -16.35 -9.81
N VAL A 239 2.55 -15.93 -10.53
CA VAL A 239 2.33 -16.30 -11.94
C VAL A 239 3.11 -15.38 -12.89
N THR A 240 3.20 -14.09 -12.58
CA THR A 240 3.88 -13.07 -13.42
C THR A 240 5.39 -13.02 -13.15
N GLY A 241 5.84 -13.24 -11.91
CA GLY A 241 7.24 -13.19 -11.49
C GLY A 241 8.07 -14.44 -11.80
N ARG A 242 7.78 -15.18 -12.87
CA ARG A 242 8.44 -16.48 -13.15
C ARG A 242 9.95 -16.41 -13.23
N ASP A 243 10.48 -15.33 -13.81
CA ASP A 243 11.92 -15.16 -13.99
C ASP A 243 12.66 -15.03 -12.65
N PHE A 244 12.05 -14.35 -11.67
CA PHE A 244 12.58 -14.25 -10.31
C PHE A 244 12.67 -15.64 -9.65
N PHE A 245 11.62 -16.47 -9.77
CA PHE A 245 11.63 -17.82 -9.21
C PHE A 245 12.58 -18.76 -9.95
N ALA A 246 12.71 -18.62 -11.28
CA ALA A 246 13.66 -19.41 -12.06
C ALA A 246 15.11 -19.15 -11.60
N ALA A 247 15.48 -17.88 -11.38
CA ALA A 247 16.80 -17.50 -10.87
C ALA A 247 17.08 -18.04 -9.45
N LEU A 248 16.03 -18.25 -8.64
CA LEU A 248 16.18 -18.84 -7.31
C LEU A 248 16.52 -20.34 -7.33
N GLU A 249 16.09 -21.07 -8.37
CA GLU A 249 16.35 -22.50 -8.52
C GLU A 249 17.70 -22.83 -9.17
N GLU A 250 18.44 -21.83 -9.65
CA GLU A 250 19.80 -22.03 -10.16
C GLU A 250 20.74 -22.52 -9.05
N PRO A 251 21.58 -23.55 -9.30
CA PRO A 251 22.51 -24.08 -8.32
C PRO A 251 23.43 -23.00 -7.76
N PHE A 252 23.48 -22.87 -6.43
CA PHE A 252 24.30 -21.87 -5.76
C PHE A 252 25.39 -22.52 -4.92
N GLN A 253 26.64 -22.05 -5.08
CA GLN A 253 27.81 -22.51 -4.32
C GLN A 253 28.28 -21.39 -3.37
N PRO A 254 27.97 -21.47 -2.07
CA PRO A 254 28.30 -20.43 -1.11
C PRO A 254 29.81 -20.19 -0.96
N ASP A 255 30.61 -21.25 -1.03
CA ASP A 255 32.07 -21.23 -0.84
C ASP A 255 32.83 -20.33 -1.83
N HIS A 256 32.24 -20.11 -3.01
CA HIS A 256 32.85 -19.38 -4.11
C HIS A 256 32.12 -18.07 -4.43
N ALA A 257 31.02 -17.80 -3.73
CA ALA A 257 30.23 -16.60 -3.96
C ALA A 257 30.84 -15.39 -3.24
N GLU A 258 30.74 -14.23 -3.88
CA GLU A 258 30.99 -12.96 -3.18
C GLU A 258 29.95 -12.77 -2.06
N TRP A 259 30.36 -12.12 -0.97
CA TRP A 259 29.53 -11.89 0.22
C TRP A 259 28.22 -11.15 -0.12
N VAL A 260 28.28 -10.21 -1.06
CA VAL A 260 27.11 -9.48 -1.55
C VAL A 260 26.14 -10.38 -2.31
N THR A 261 26.66 -11.33 -3.09
CA THR A 261 25.83 -12.28 -3.84
C THR A 261 25.18 -13.29 -2.90
N ALA A 262 25.91 -13.78 -1.90
CA ALA A 262 25.37 -14.67 -0.89
C ALA A 262 24.27 -13.99 -0.05
N SER A 263 24.49 -12.75 0.39
CA SER A 263 23.49 -11.99 1.15
C SER A 263 22.24 -11.67 0.31
N ARG A 264 22.42 -11.36 -0.98
CA ARG A 264 21.31 -11.20 -1.93
C ARG A 264 20.51 -12.49 -2.06
N LYS A 265 21.15 -13.66 -2.26
CA LYS A 265 20.45 -14.96 -2.35
C LYS A 265 19.68 -15.29 -1.07
N VAL A 266 20.21 -14.95 0.11
CA VAL A 266 19.49 -15.09 1.40
C VAL A 266 18.21 -14.25 1.41
N LEU A 267 18.31 -12.97 1.01
CA LEU A 267 17.18 -12.05 0.94
C LEU A 267 16.14 -12.54 -0.08
N ASP A 268 16.55 -12.91 -1.29
CA ASP A 268 15.63 -13.34 -2.34
C ASP A 268 14.85 -14.60 -1.93
N ASN A 269 15.52 -15.55 -1.25
CA ASN A 269 14.84 -16.71 -0.67
C ASN A 269 13.81 -16.30 0.41
N GLN A 270 14.11 -15.30 1.26
CA GLN A 270 13.15 -14.80 2.24
C GLN A 270 11.96 -14.10 1.60
N LEU A 271 12.18 -13.33 0.53
CA LEU A 271 11.13 -12.67 -0.23
C LEU A 271 10.21 -13.71 -0.88
N ALA A 272 10.78 -14.73 -1.54
CA ALA A 272 10.03 -15.85 -2.11
C ALA A 272 9.22 -16.60 -1.06
N ALA A 273 9.83 -16.92 0.10
CA ALA A 273 9.14 -17.56 1.21
C ALA A 273 7.92 -16.74 1.67
N THR A 274 8.09 -15.42 1.79
CA THR A 274 7.02 -14.51 2.21
C THR A 274 5.89 -14.48 1.18
N LEU A 275 6.20 -14.41 -0.12
CA LEU A 275 5.20 -14.48 -1.19
C LEU A 275 4.39 -15.78 -1.13
N TYR A 276 5.06 -16.93 -1.05
CA TYR A 276 4.40 -18.22 -0.94
C TYR A 276 3.56 -18.35 0.34
N GLN A 277 4.02 -17.80 1.45
CA GLN A 277 3.27 -17.80 2.71
C GLN A 277 1.98 -16.99 2.60
N ILE A 278 2.06 -15.76 2.05
CA ILE A 278 0.89 -14.89 1.87
C ILE A 278 -0.09 -15.48 0.84
N ALA A 279 0.41 -16.16 -0.20
CA ALA A 279 -0.39 -16.90 -1.16
C ALA A 279 -1.01 -18.21 -0.59
N GLY A 280 -0.79 -18.54 0.69
CA GLY A 280 -1.37 -19.74 1.31
C GLY A 280 -0.69 -21.06 0.89
N ARG A 281 0.58 -21.01 0.48
CA ARG A 281 1.38 -22.15 0.00
C ARG A 281 2.54 -22.45 0.99
N PRO A 282 2.25 -23.00 2.18
CA PRO A 282 3.22 -23.11 3.27
C PRO A 282 4.37 -24.10 3.00
N LEU A 283 4.12 -25.13 2.18
CA LEU A 283 5.17 -26.10 1.83
C LEU A 283 6.28 -25.44 1.01
N GLN A 284 5.90 -24.67 -0.01
CA GLN A 284 6.83 -23.90 -0.83
C GLN A 284 7.54 -22.84 -0.01
N ALA A 285 6.82 -22.12 0.85
CA ALA A 285 7.42 -21.16 1.77
C ALA A 285 8.50 -21.83 2.65
N GLY A 286 8.21 -23.02 3.18
CA GLY A 286 9.14 -23.81 3.98
C GLY A 286 10.42 -24.20 3.24
N ILE A 287 10.34 -24.52 1.95
CA ILE A 287 11.52 -24.83 1.11
C ILE A 287 12.46 -23.62 1.05
N TYR A 288 11.94 -22.44 0.74
CA TYR A 288 12.78 -21.24 0.63
C TYR A 288 13.32 -20.78 1.99
N LEU A 289 12.53 -20.92 3.07
CA LEU A 289 13.04 -20.69 4.43
C LEU A 289 14.16 -21.65 4.81
N ASP A 290 14.07 -22.92 4.39
CA ASP A 290 15.15 -23.88 4.62
C ASP A 290 16.41 -23.51 3.83
N LYS A 291 16.28 -23.09 2.57
CA LYS A 291 17.39 -22.54 1.76
C LYS A 291 18.04 -21.33 2.47
N THR A 292 17.24 -20.36 2.93
CA THR A 292 17.71 -19.22 3.73
C THR A 292 18.48 -19.68 4.97
N ARG A 293 17.92 -20.62 5.73
CA ARG A 293 18.52 -21.14 6.97
C ARG A 293 19.89 -21.77 6.70
N ARG A 294 20.00 -22.62 5.68
CA ARG A 294 21.26 -23.27 5.31
C ARG A 294 22.33 -22.27 4.90
N LEU A 295 21.98 -21.25 4.12
CA LEU A 295 22.91 -20.18 3.73
C LEU A 295 23.40 -19.36 4.92
N LEU A 296 22.49 -18.98 5.83
CA LEU A 296 22.86 -18.27 7.05
C LEU A 296 23.73 -19.12 7.98
N GLN A 297 23.45 -20.42 8.09
CA GLN A 297 24.29 -21.36 8.84
C GLN A 297 25.70 -21.46 8.24
N HIS A 298 25.80 -21.59 6.91
CA HIS A 298 27.09 -21.58 6.22
C HIS A 298 27.88 -20.31 6.53
N TRP A 299 27.23 -19.15 6.47
CA TRP A 299 27.85 -17.87 6.79
C TRP A 299 28.29 -17.79 8.26
N LEU A 300 27.46 -18.25 9.19
CA LEU A 300 27.81 -18.32 10.61
C LEU A 300 29.07 -19.14 10.83
N VAL A 301 29.17 -20.34 10.22
CA VAL A 301 30.37 -21.18 10.30
C VAL A 301 31.61 -20.45 9.77
N GLY A 302 31.49 -19.80 8.61
CA GLY A 302 32.60 -19.02 8.03
C GLY A 302 33.08 -17.89 8.95
N SER A 303 32.14 -17.15 9.57
CA SER A 303 32.47 -16.08 10.52
C SER A 303 33.11 -16.63 11.80
N THR A 304 32.61 -17.76 12.32
CA THR A 304 33.17 -18.39 13.53
C THR A 304 34.59 -18.91 13.27
N LEU A 305 34.85 -19.50 12.10
CA LEU A 305 36.20 -19.89 11.69
C LEU A 305 37.14 -18.69 11.59
N GLN A 306 36.71 -17.59 10.96
CA GLN A 306 37.50 -16.36 10.92
C GLN A 306 37.81 -15.85 12.33
N MET A 307 36.83 -15.83 13.22
CA MET A 307 37.02 -15.43 14.61
C MET A 307 38.03 -16.33 15.35
N ALA A 308 37.95 -17.65 15.14
CA ALA A 308 38.92 -18.60 15.68
C ALA A 308 40.35 -18.30 15.19
N THR A 309 40.54 -17.99 13.90
CA THR A 309 41.86 -17.63 13.36
C THR A 309 42.41 -16.32 13.93
N VAL A 310 41.56 -15.36 14.28
CA VAL A 310 41.97 -14.11 14.93
C VAL A 310 42.41 -14.37 16.37
N ILE A 311 41.65 -15.16 17.12
CA ILE A 311 41.94 -15.51 18.52
C ILE A 311 43.23 -16.35 18.62
N ASP A 312 43.45 -17.28 17.67
CA ASP A 312 44.66 -18.08 17.58
C ASP A 312 45.91 -17.20 17.38
N ARG A 313 45.83 -16.18 16.51
CA ARG A 313 46.90 -15.19 16.30
C ARG A 313 47.21 -14.35 17.54
N GLU A 314 46.24 -14.18 18.44
CA GLU A 314 46.45 -13.53 19.74
C GLU A 314 46.99 -14.46 20.83
N GLY A 315 47.15 -15.77 20.56
CA GLY A 315 47.60 -16.76 21.53
C GLY A 315 46.60 -17.04 22.65
N LYS A 316 45.32 -16.71 22.45
CA LYS A 316 44.23 -16.82 23.44
C LYS A 316 43.20 -17.89 23.08
N MET A 317 43.56 -18.85 22.25
CA MET A 317 42.64 -19.90 21.79
C MET A 317 42.24 -20.77 22.99
N ASN A 318 40.96 -20.79 23.31
CA ASN A 318 40.38 -21.59 24.38
C ASN A 318 39.56 -22.72 23.76
N ASP A 319 39.59 -23.93 24.35
CA ASP A 319 38.93 -25.15 23.86
C ASP A 319 37.44 -24.95 23.54
N ALA A 320 36.80 -23.99 24.22
CA ALA A 320 35.41 -23.60 23.99
C ALA A 320 35.13 -23.11 22.54
N VAL A 321 36.05 -22.36 21.92
CA VAL A 321 35.89 -21.85 20.55
C VAL A 321 36.04 -22.98 19.52
N TYR A 322 36.93 -23.94 19.80
CA TYR A 322 37.11 -25.12 18.95
C TYR A 322 35.89 -26.04 19.01
N GLN A 323 35.33 -26.22 20.20
CA GLN A 323 34.11 -27.00 20.40
C GLN A 323 32.91 -26.34 19.72
N GLU A 324 32.78 -25.02 19.79
CA GLU A 324 31.72 -24.27 19.10
C GLU A 324 31.83 -24.41 17.57
N CYS A 325 33.04 -24.32 17.01
CA CYS A 325 33.29 -24.60 15.59
C CYS A 325 32.91 -26.04 15.21
N ALA A 326 33.30 -27.02 16.01
CA ALA A 326 33.04 -28.43 15.76
C ALA A 326 31.54 -28.76 15.82
N ASP A 327 30.83 -28.20 16.80
CA ASP A 327 29.39 -28.38 16.99
C ASP A 327 28.59 -27.73 15.86
N LEU A 328 29.01 -26.55 15.36
CA LEU A 328 28.40 -25.89 14.21
C LEU A 328 28.67 -26.63 12.90
N MET A 329 29.89 -27.14 12.69
CA MET A 329 30.22 -27.96 11.51
C MET A 329 29.45 -29.30 11.51
N ALA A 330 29.22 -29.91 12.68
CA ALA A 330 28.43 -31.12 12.80
C ALA A 330 26.94 -30.93 12.47
N GLN A 331 26.45 -29.69 12.52
CA GLN A 331 25.07 -29.32 12.18
C GLN A 331 24.89 -28.91 10.71
N MET A 332 25.97 -28.85 9.92
CA MET A 332 25.87 -28.52 8.50
C MET A 332 25.24 -29.66 7.68
N PRO A 333 24.29 -29.37 6.78
CA PRO A 333 23.81 -30.37 5.83
C PRO A 333 24.94 -30.80 4.88
N VAL A 334 25.04 -32.10 4.62
CA VAL A 334 26.13 -32.75 3.84
C VAL A 334 26.15 -32.34 2.36
N SER A 335 25.15 -31.63 1.86
CA SER A 335 25.09 -31.18 0.46
C SER A 335 25.69 -29.77 0.30
N THR A 336 26.76 -29.67 -0.49
CA THR A 336 27.39 -28.42 -0.91
C THR A 336 26.65 -27.70 -2.04
N GLN A 337 25.62 -28.33 -2.62
CA GLN A 337 24.70 -27.71 -3.57
C GLN A 337 23.40 -27.34 -2.85
N LEU A 338 23.09 -26.05 -2.84
CA LEU A 338 21.89 -25.44 -2.24
C LEU A 338 20.95 -24.88 -3.31
#